data_AF-A0A381WL34-F1
#
_entry.id   AF-A0A381WL34-F1
#
_cell.length_a   1.000
_cell.length_b   1.000
_cell.length_c   1.000
_cell.angle_alpha   90.00
_cell.angle_beta   90.00
_cell.angle_gamma   90.00
#
_symmetry.space_group_name_H-M   'P 1'
#
loop_
_entity.id
_entity.type
_entity.pdbx_description
1 polymer ?
#
loop_
_entity_poly.entity_id
_entity_poly.type
_entity_poly.pdbx_seq_one_letter_code
_entity_poly.pdbx_strand_id
1 'polypeptide(L)'
;MGELDRSVQAYQQALEVAPDDAEIHNNLGVTLKEMGELDRSVQAYQQALEVAPDDAEIHNNLGVTLKEMGELDRSVQAYQQALEINPQYAEAHNNLGNVLKEMDQLDESIHAYQKALKINPQYVEVYNNLGNVLKEMDQLDESIHAYQKA
;
A
#
# COMPACT_ATOMS: atom_id res chain seq x y z
N MET A 1 5.95 21.89 -3.80
CA MET A 1 5.78 22.07 -5.26
C MET A 1 7.13 22.10 -5.95
N GLY A 2 7.94 23.17 -5.86
CA GLY A 2 9.16 23.28 -6.68
C GLY A 2 10.26 22.20 -6.52
N GLU A 3 10.33 21.47 -5.41
CA GLU A 3 11.28 20.35 -5.27
C GLU A 3 10.77 19.06 -5.93
N LEU A 4 9.48 18.76 -5.80
CA LEU A 4 8.85 17.59 -6.43
C LEU A 4 8.83 17.73 -7.96
N ASP A 5 8.54 18.94 -8.48
CA ASP A 5 8.60 19.22 -9.92
C ASP A 5 10.00 18.96 -10.51
N ARG A 6 11.05 19.34 -9.78
CA ARG A 6 12.45 19.08 -10.19
C ARG A 6 12.79 17.60 -10.12
N SER A 7 12.27 16.89 -9.12
CA SER A 7 12.44 15.45 -8.98
C SER A 7 11.83 14.70 -10.17
N VAL A 8 10.58 15.03 -10.54
CA VAL A 8 9.91 14.48 -11.72
C VAL A 8 10.73 14.73 -12.99
N GLN A 9 11.22 15.95 -13.21
CA GLN A 9 12.06 16.25 -14.37
C GLN A 9 13.36 15.45 -14.38
N ALA A 10 14.01 15.29 -13.23
CA ALA A 10 15.24 14.50 -13.13
C ALA A 10 15.00 13.02 -13.44
N TYR A 11 13.91 12.42 -12.94
CA TYR A 11 13.56 11.04 -13.27
C TYR A 11 13.21 10.88 -14.75
N GLN A 12 12.46 11.83 -15.34
CA GLN A 12 12.17 11.80 -16.78
C GLN A 12 13.45 11.85 -17.64
N GLN A 13 14.41 12.71 -17.28
CA GLN A 13 15.72 12.76 -17.95
C GLN A 13 16.52 11.46 -17.75
N ALA A 14 16.44 10.85 -16.58
CA ALA A 14 17.11 9.57 -16.33
C ALA A 14 16.49 8.44 -17.18
N LEU A 15 15.18 8.43 -17.36
CA LEU A 15 14.46 7.49 -18.23
C LEU A 15 14.77 7.67 -19.72
N GLU A 16 15.21 8.85 -20.17
CA GLU A 16 15.71 9.03 -21.53
C GLU A 16 17.01 8.23 -21.77
N VAL A 17 17.78 7.98 -20.72
CA VAL A 17 19.04 7.22 -20.78
C VAL A 17 18.82 5.74 -20.45
N ALA A 18 17.94 5.44 -19.50
CA ALA A 18 17.62 4.10 -19.02
C ALA A 18 16.09 3.90 -18.97
N PRO A 19 15.43 3.64 -20.12
CA PRO A 19 13.97 3.56 -20.20
C PRO A 19 13.38 2.36 -19.47
N ASP A 20 14.18 1.29 -19.29
CA ASP A 20 13.77 0.02 -18.67
C ASP A 20 14.30 -0.08 -17.23
N ASP A 21 14.37 1.02 -16.50
CA ASP A 21 14.79 1.03 -15.08
C ASP A 21 13.55 1.10 -14.16
N ALA A 22 13.22 -0.03 -13.54
CA ALA A 22 12.07 -0.16 -12.66
C ALA A 22 12.16 0.75 -11.42
N GLU A 23 13.36 0.98 -10.89
CA GLU A 23 13.55 1.81 -9.69
C GLU A 23 13.25 3.28 -10.01
N ILE A 24 13.66 3.75 -11.18
CA ILE A 24 13.38 5.12 -11.63
C ILE A 24 11.87 5.30 -11.84
N HIS A 25 11.20 4.35 -12.50
CA HIS A 25 9.74 4.38 -12.68
C HIS A 25 8.99 4.33 -11.33
N ASN A 26 9.43 3.49 -10.39
CA ASN A 26 8.85 3.44 -9.04
C ASN A 26 8.99 4.78 -8.30
N ASN A 27 10.19 5.36 -8.29
CA ASN A 27 10.44 6.65 -7.63
C ASN A 27 9.68 7.82 -8.29
N LEU A 28 9.51 7.77 -9.62
CA LEU A 28 8.65 8.70 -10.35
C LEU A 28 7.20 8.55 -9.90
N GLY A 29 6.70 7.32 -9.76
CA GLY A 29 5.35 7.04 -9.23
C GLY A 29 5.15 7.60 -7.82
N VAL A 30 6.09 7.35 -6.91
CA VAL A 30 6.06 7.89 -5.53
C VAL A 30 5.98 9.41 -5.54
N THR A 31 6.83 10.07 -6.32
CA THR A 31 6.87 11.53 -6.41
C THR A 31 5.57 12.10 -7.00
N LEU A 32 5.01 11.46 -8.03
CA LEU A 32 3.75 11.88 -8.65
C LEU A 32 2.56 11.72 -7.69
N LYS A 33 2.54 10.64 -6.90
CA LYS A 33 1.56 10.46 -5.83
C LYS A 33 1.66 11.58 -4.80
N GLU A 34 2.86 11.93 -4.34
CA GLU A 34 3.07 13.05 -3.40
C GLU A 34 2.60 14.41 -3.95
N MET A 35 2.61 14.57 -5.28
CA MET A 35 2.06 15.74 -5.96
C MET A 35 0.53 15.70 -6.13
N GLY A 36 -0.12 14.59 -5.79
CA GLY A 36 -1.55 14.34 -6.02
C GLY A 36 -1.88 13.96 -7.47
N GLU A 37 -0.88 13.69 -8.30
CA GLU A 37 -1.05 13.30 -9.70
C GLU A 37 -1.24 11.78 -9.82
N LEU A 38 -2.32 11.28 -9.21
CA LEU A 38 -2.54 9.85 -8.97
C LEU A 38 -2.58 9.01 -10.27
N ASP A 39 -3.24 9.50 -11.33
CA ASP A 39 -3.27 8.79 -12.62
C ASP A 39 -1.87 8.59 -13.23
N ARG A 40 -1.01 9.62 -13.15
CA ARG A 40 0.37 9.54 -13.64
C ARG A 40 1.22 8.65 -12.75
N SER A 41 0.96 8.65 -11.44
CA SER A 41 1.60 7.74 -10.50
C SER A 41 1.30 6.27 -10.85
N VAL A 42 0.04 5.93 -11.11
CA VAL A 42 -0.37 4.58 -11.54
C VAL A 42 0.34 4.18 -12.83
N GLN A 43 0.43 5.07 -13.82
CA GLN A 43 1.15 4.79 -15.07
C GLN A 43 2.63 4.50 -14.82
N ALA A 44 3.29 5.28 -13.98
CA ALA A 44 4.69 5.06 -13.64
C ALA A 44 4.91 3.71 -12.94
N TYR A 45 4.06 3.33 -11.98
CA TYR A 45 4.16 2.00 -11.37
C TYR A 45 3.87 0.87 -12.37
N GLN A 46 2.93 1.04 -13.29
CA GLN A 46 2.67 0.05 -14.34
C GLN A 46 3.90 -0.15 -15.24
N GLN A 47 4.58 0.94 -15.62
CA GLN A 47 5.85 0.86 -16.35
C GLN A 47 6.96 0.18 -15.53
N ALA A 48 7.03 0.45 -14.23
CA ALA A 48 7.96 -0.24 -13.34
C ALA A 48 7.67 -1.76 -13.30
N LEU A 49 6.40 -2.17 -13.27
CA LEU A 49 5.99 -3.58 -13.27
C LEU A 49 6.15 -4.27 -14.63
N GLU A 50 6.13 -3.53 -15.74
CA GLU A 50 6.49 -4.09 -17.06
C GLU A 50 7.96 -4.55 -17.09
N VAL A 51 8.84 -3.86 -16.34
CA VAL A 51 10.26 -4.20 -16.21
C VAL A 51 10.49 -5.23 -15.09
N ALA A 52 9.85 -5.06 -13.94
CA ALA A 52 10.01 -5.88 -12.74
C ALA A 52 8.65 -6.37 -12.22
N PRO A 53 8.03 -7.39 -12.87
CA PRO A 53 6.68 -7.84 -12.53
C PRO A 53 6.56 -8.47 -11.14
N ASP A 54 7.66 -9.01 -10.62
CA ASP A 54 7.73 -9.70 -9.32
C ASP A 54 8.27 -8.79 -8.20
N ASP A 55 8.09 -7.47 -8.32
CA ASP A 55 8.48 -6.52 -7.26
C ASP A 55 7.31 -6.21 -6.31
N ALA A 56 7.40 -6.74 -5.09
CA ALA A 56 6.35 -6.57 -4.09
C ALA A 56 6.17 -5.11 -3.62
N GLU A 57 7.23 -4.31 -3.61
CA GLU A 57 7.17 -2.91 -3.18
C GLU A 57 6.37 -2.08 -4.19
N ILE A 58 6.62 -2.28 -5.48
CA ILE A 58 5.91 -1.58 -6.55
C ILE A 58 4.41 -1.93 -6.52
N HIS A 59 4.06 -3.21 -6.35
CA HIS A 59 2.66 -3.63 -6.19
C HIS A 59 2.00 -3.01 -4.95
N ASN A 60 2.72 -2.93 -3.81
CA ASN A 60 2.22 -2.26 -2.61
C ASN A 60 1.98 -0.76 -2.87
N ASN A 61 2.94 -0.06 -3.47
CA ASN A 61 2.84 1.37 -3.78
C ASN A 61 1.70 1.67 -4.76
N LEU A 62 1.54 0.84 -5.79
CA LEU A 62 0.40 0.88 -6.71
C LEU A 62 -0.93 0.71 -5.95
N GLY A 63 -1.00 -0.27 -5.05
CA GLY A 63 -2.17 -0.50 -4.19
C GLY A 63 -2.54 0.71 -3.36
N VAL A 64 -1.55 1.41 -2.79
CA VAL A 64 -1.77 2.64 -2.01
C VAL A 64 -2.34 3.75 -2.87
N THR A 65 -1.80 3.99 -4.06
CA THR A 65 -2.32 5.02 -4.98
C THR A 65 -3.74 4.67 -5.47
N LEU A 66 -4.02 3.41 -5.79
CA LEU A 66 -5.36 2.98 -6.21
C LEU A 66 -6.41 3.16 -5.11
N LYS A 67 -6.03 2.89 -3.86
CA LYS A 67 -6.89 3.19 -2.71
C LYS A 67 -7.21 4.67 -2.62
N GLU A 68 -6.20 5.54 -2.77
CA GLU A 68 -6.37 7.00 -2.73
C GLU A 68 -7.29 7.51 -3.85
N MET A 69 -7.31 6.83 -5.01
CA MET A 69 -8.25 7.08 -6.10
C MET A 69 -9.66 6.52 -5.86
N GLY A 70 -9.88 5.76 -4.79
CA GLY A 70 -11.14 5.07 -4.49
C GLY A 70 -11.36 3.78 -5.30
N GLU A 71 -10.33 3.30 -6.00
CA GLU A 71 -10.38 2.07 -6.80
C GLU A 71 -10.08 0.85 -5.92
N LEU A 72 -10.95 0.59 -4.95
CA LEU A 72 -10.70 -0.35 -3.85
C LEU A 72 -10.46 -1.79 -4.33
N ASP A 73 -11.22 -2.28 -5.30
CA ASP A 73 -11.02 -3.63 -5.87
C ASP A 73 -9.64 -3.80 -6.51
N ARG A 74 -9.17 -2.81 -7.27
CA ARG A 74 -7.85 -2.83 -7.89
C ARG A 74 -6.74 -2.69 -6.85
N SER A 75 -6.98 -1.93 -5.78
CA SER A 75 -6.06 -1.81 -4.65
C SER A 75 -5.88 -3.16 -3.94
N VAL A 76 -6.98 -3.88 -3.66
CA VAL A 76 -6.95 -5.25 -3.10
C VAL A 76 -6.12 -6.18 -3.97
N GLN A 77 -6.34 -6.18 -5.29
CA GLN A 77 -5.57 -7.01 -6.22
C GLN A 77 -4.07 -6.70 -6.18
N ALA A 78 -3.70 -5.42 -6.15
CA ALA A 78 -2.30 -5.00 -6.08
C ALA A 78 -1.64 -5.47 -4.77
N TYR A 79 -2.29 -5.30 -3.61
CA TYR A 79 -1.77 -5.83 -2.35
C TYR A 79 -1.68 -7.35 -2.33
N GLN A 80 -2.64 -8.06 -2.92
CA GLN A 80 -2.59 -9.51 -3.03
C GLN A 80 -1.41 -9.97 -3.88
N GLN A 81 -1.10 -9.29 -4.98
CA GLN A 81 0.11 -9.57 -5.77
C GLN A 81 1.38 -9.31 -4.96
N ALA A 82 1.47 -8.18 -4.25
CA ALA A 82 2.60 -7.90 -3.35
C ALA A 82 2.80 -9.02 -2.30
N LEU A 83 1.71 -9.57 -1.76
CA LEU A 83 1.72 -10.64 -0.75
C LEU A 83 1.95 -12.03 -1.33
N GLU A 84 1.60 -12.26 -2.60
CA GLU A 84 1.95 -13.49 -3.33
C GLU A 84 3.47 -13.56 -3.55
N ILE A 85 4.08 -12.43 -3.92
CA ILE A 85 5.53 -12.28 -4.08
C ILE A 85 6.25 -12.34 -2.72
N ASN A 86 5.77 -11.56 -1.74
CA ASN A 86 6.34 -11.50 -0.41
C ASN A 86 5.28 -11.69 0.70
N PRO A 87 5.03 -12.94 1.13
CA PRO A 87 4.07 -13.22 2.20
C PRO A 87 4.42 -12.63 3.57
N GLN A 88 5.67 -12.21 3.78
CA GLN A 88 6.17 -11.60 5.02
C GLN A 88 6.13 -10.07 4.98
N TYR A 89 5.44 -9.46 4.01
CA TYR A 89 5.33 -8.01 3.92
C TYR A 89 4.23 -7.48 4.88
N ALA A 90 4.63 -7.16 6.11
CA ALA A 90 3.70 -6.72 7.16
C ALA A 90 2.89 -5.47 6.77
N GLU A 91 3.53 -4.51 6.09
CA GLU A 91 2.87 -3.29 5.61
C GLU A 91 1.78 -3.58 4.58
N ALA A 92 2.05 -4.46 3.59
CA ALA A 92 1.04 -4.86 2.62
C ALA A 92 -0.17 -5.57 3.26
N HIS A 93 0.05 -6.37 4.31
CA HIS A 93 -1.05 -6.94 5.10
C HIS A 93 -1.86 -5.86 5.84
N ASN A 94 -1.21 -4.84 6.42
CA ASN A 94 -1.90 -3.70 7.03
C ASN A 94 -2.73 -2.94 5.99
N ASN A 95 -2.12 -2.63 4.85
CA ASN A 95 -2.76 -1.88 3.77
C ASN A 95 -3.94 -2.64 3.17
N LEU A 96 -3.81 -3.97 2.99
CA LEU A 96 -4.92 -4.84 2.60
C LEU A 96 -6.05 -4.81 3.64
N GLY A 97 -5.72 -4.90 4.93
CA GLY A 97 -6.71 -4.79 6.00
C GLY A 97 -7.46 -3.46 5.95
N ASN A 98 -6.76 -2.36 5.70
CA ASN A 98 -7.34 -1.03 5.61
C ASN A 98 -8.34 -0.90 4.46
N VAL A 99 -8.02 -1.43 3.27
CA VAL A 99 -8.94 -1.37 2.12
C VAL A 99 -10.14 -2.30 2.29
N LEU A 100 -9.93 -3.50 2.85
CA LEU A 100 -11.03 -4.43 3.15
C LEU A 100 -12.01 -3.85 4.16
N LYS A 101 -11.50 -3.12 5.16
CA LYS A 101 -12.35 -2.36 6.10
C LYS A 101 -13.21 -1.33 5.35
N GLU A 102 -12.60 -0.56 4.45
CA GLU A 102 -13.31 0.47 3.66
C GLU A 102 -14.41 -0.13 2.77
N MET A 103 -14.24 -1.39 2.37
CA MET A 103 -15.23 -2.18 1.64
C MET A 103 -16.25 -2.91 2.54
N ASP A 104 -16.25 -2.64 3.86
CA ASP A 104 -17.10 -3.30 4.88
C ASP A 104 -16.87 -4.83 5.00
N GLN A 105 -15.70 -5.32 4.56
CA GLN A 105 -15.25 -6.71 4.70
C GLN A 105 -14.47 -6.89 6.00
N LEU A 106 -15.18 -6.74 7.12
CA LEU A 106 -14.58 -6.60 8.46
C LEU A 106 -13.82 -7.86 8.92
N ASP A 107 -14.36 -9.06 8.66
CA ASP A 107 -13.72 -10.32 9.04
C ASP A 107 -12.39 -10.53 8.30
N GLU A 108 -12.36 -10.28 7.00
CA GLU A 108 -11.16 -10.36 6.17
C GLU A 108 -10.13 -9.28 6.55
N SER A 109 -10.59 -8.08 6.92
CA SER A 109 -9.76 -7.01 7.44
C SER A 109 -9.03 -7.42 8.73
N ILE A 110 -9.76 -8.00 9.69
CA ILE A 110 -9.18 -8.56 10.92
C ILE A 110 -8.12 -9.61 10.59
N HIS A 111 -8.40 -10.51 9.64
CA HIS A 111 -7.44 -11.54 9.24
C HIS A 111 -6.13 -10.94 8.71
N ALA A 112 -6.23 -9.93 7.85
CA ALA A 112 -5.08 -9.23 7.30
C ALA A 112 -4.25 -8.53 8.40
N TYR A 113 -4.89 -7.81 9.33
CA TYR A 113 -4.20 -7.21 10.47
C TYR A 113 -3.52 -8.24 11.38
N GLN A 114 -4.17 -9.36 11.65
CA GLN A 114 -3.56 -10.45 12.44
C GLN A 114 -2.32 -11.02 11.74
N LYS A 115 -2.30 -11.11 10.40
CA LYS A 115 -1.11 -11.51 9.65
C LYS A 115 0.00 -10.47 9.78
N ALA A 116 -0.30 -9.18 9.62
CA ALA A 116 0.66 -8.09 9.83
C ALA A 116 1.28 -8.14 11.24
N LEU A 117 0.46 -8.34 12.29
CA LEU A 117 0.92 -8.44 13.68
C LEU A 117 1.70 -9.72 13.97
N LYS A 118 1.39 -10.82 13.29
CA LYS A 118 2.19 -12.05 13.40
C LYS A 118 3.61 -11.84 12.87
N ILE A 119 3.75 -11.06 11.80
CA ILE A 119 5.04 -10.73 11.18
C ILE A 119 5.78 -9.67 12.01
N ASN A 120 5.08 -8.60 12.39
CA ASN A 120 5.60 -7.53 13.23
C ASN A 120 4.72 -7.34 14.48
N PRO A 121 5.04 -8.02 15.60
CA PRO A 121 4.25 -7.93 16.83
C PRO A 121 4.24 -6.57 17.51
N GLN A 122 5.11 -5.64 17.10
CA GLN A 122 5.23 -4.28 17.65
C GLN A 122 4.63 -3.22 16.71
N TYR A 123 3.85 -3.63 15.71
CA TYR A 123 3.24 -2.71 14.75
C TYR A 123 2.03 -1.98 15.37
N VAL A 124 2.33 -0.91 16.10
CA VAL A 124 1.38 -0.06 16.83
C VAL A 124 0.18 0.38 15.98
N GLU A 125 0.42 0.85 14.75
CA GLU A 125 -0.65 1.29 13.85
C GLU A 125 -1.67 0.18 13.57
N VAL A 126 -1.21 -1.06 13.39
CA VAL A 126 -2.08 -2.20 13.10
C VAL A 126 -2.95 -2.55 14.31
N TYR A 127 -2.44 -2.42 15.53
CA TYR A 127 -3.27 -2.60 16.74
C TYR A 127 -4.39 -1.56 16.82
N ASN A 128 -4.12 -0.30 16.46
CA ASN A 128 -5.16 0.73 16.37
C ASN A 128 -6.20 0.40 15.31
N ASN A 129 -5.76 -0.02 14.12
CA ASN A 129 -6.66 -0.38 13.01
C ASN A 129 -7.53 -1.58 13.36
N LEU A 130 -6.94 -2.62 13.97
CA LEU A 130 -7.66 -3.79 14.47
C LEU A 130 -8.67 -3.41 15.55
N GLY A 131 -8.28 -2.59 16.53
CA GLY A 131 -9.18 -2.10 17.58
C GLY A 131 -10.39 -1.35 17.03
N ASN A 132 -10.19 -0.54 15.97
CA ASN A 132 -11.26 0.16 15.28
C ASN A 132 -12.27 -0.79 14.62
N VAL A 133 -11.79 -1.81 13.92
CA VAL A 133 -12.67 -2.80 13.26
C VAL A 133 -13.44 -3.64 14.29
N LEU A 134 -12.76 -4.10 15.36
CA LEU A 134 -13.41 -4.83 16.45
C LEU A 134 -14.50 -3.99 17.14
N LYS A 135 -14.27 -2.68 17.31
CA LYS A 135 -15.28 -1.77 17.84
C LYS A 135 -16.49 -1.64 16.91
N GLU A 136 -16.26 -1.56 15.60
CA GLU A 136 -17.34 -1.50 14.59
C GLU A 136 -18.20 -2.78 14.58
N MET A 137 -17.61 -3.92 14.97
CA MET A 137 -18.31 -5.20 15.15
C MET A 137 -18.92 -5.43 16.55
N ASP A 138 -18.95 -4.40 17.41
CA ASP A 138 -19.38 -4.48 18.82
C ASP A 138 -18.57 -5.48 19.70
N GLN A 139 -17.36 -5.87 19.26
CA GLN A 139 -16.42 -6.71 20.00
C GLN A 139 -15.56 -5.86 20.94
N LEU A 140 -16.19 -5.30 21.97
CA LEU A 140 -15.60 -4.25 22.81
C LEU A 140 -14.42 -4.73 23.66
N ASP A 141 -14.47 -5.97 24.18
CA ASP A 141 -13.41 -6.51 25.03
C ASP A 141 -12.11 -6.72 24.23
N GLU A 142 -12.22 -7.30 23.02
CA GLU A 142 -11.10 -7.48 22.12
C GLU A 142 -10.56 -6.14 21.61
N SER A 143 -11.44 -5.18 21.33
CA SER A 143 -11.07 -3.83 20.91
C SER A 143 -10.23 -3.10 21.98
N ILE A 144 -10.64 -3.15 23.24
CA ILE A 144 -9.87 -2.56 24.37
C ILE A 144 -8.48 -3.19 24.45
N HIS A 145 -8.39 -4.51 24.34
CA HIS A 145 -7.10 -5.20 24.40
C HIS A 145 -6.20 -4.84 23.20
N ALA A 146 -6.77 -4.65 22.00
CA ALA A 146 -6.02 -4.17 20.84
C ALA A 146 -5.48 -2.76 21.09
N TYR A 147 -6.31 -1.81 21.54
CA TYR A 147 -5.86 -0.44 21.81
C TYR A 147 -4.81 -0.33 22.92
N GLN A 148 -4.82 -1.24 23.92
CA GLN A 148 -3.78 -1.27 24.96
C GLN A 148 -2.39 -1.63 24.42
N LYS A 149 -2.31 -2.24 23.22
CA LYS A 149 -1.07 -2.64 22.57
C LYS A 149 -0.61 -1.68 21.48
N ALA A 150 -1.44 -0.70 21.14
CA ALA A 150 -1.06 0.40 20.27
C ALA A 150 -0.36 1.49 21.09
#